data_AF-A0A3R8U6L5-F1
#
_entry.id   AF-A0A3R8U6L5-F1
#
_cell.length_a   1.000
_cell.length_b   1.000
_cell.length_c   1.000
_cell.angle_alpha   90.00
_cell.angle_beta   90.00
_cell.angle_gamma   90.00
#
_symmetry.space_group_name_H-M   'P 1'
#
loop_
_entity.id
_entity.type
_entity.pdbx_description
1 polymer ?
#
loop_
_entity_poly.entity_id
_entity_poly.type
_entity_poly.pdbx_seq_one_letter_code
_entity_poly.pdbx_strand_id
1 'polypeptide(L)'
;MFKPVAKMLGLAVLAASASAASAALISSGVADVTGTWSFDFDTGTQGNYITDSGQDAWWEQITSTTRQLVPTNGAQIVNLGNITFATLTDSALEGLTYGSTPIVGSDVGNVLTFGNVFAVKTSDGNYAKVLVSAPFFDATNNNGLIFYYETYSPAVPEPGSVAMVLAGVGVAACGARRRKHLPI
;
A
#
# COMPACT_ATOMS: atom_id res chain seq x y z
N MET A 1 26.10 62.62 19.16
CA MET A 1 25.43 62.44 17.86
C MET A 1 26.20 61.38 17.09
N PHE A 2 25.50 60.30 16.66
CA PHE A 2 25.91 59.13 15.86
C PHE A 2 26.89 58.08 16.45
N LYS A 3 26.35 56.88 16.74
CA LYS A 3 27.09 55.59 16.84
C LYS A 3 26.81 54.80 15.56
N PRO A 4 27.78 54.11 14.92
CA PRO A 4 27.49 53.25 13.78
C PRO A 4 27.08 51.85 14.24
N VAL A 5 25.96 51.40 13.69
CA VAL A 5 25.41 50.04 13.75
C VAL A 5 26.05 49.20 12.64
N ALA A 6 26.54 48.01 12.95
CA ALA A 6 26.83 46.93 12.00
C ALA A 6 27.02 45.62 12.78
N LYS A 7 26.57 44.44 12.36
CA LYS A 7 25.79 43.99 11.21
C LYS A 7 25.23 42.64 11.67
N MET A 8 23.93 42.49 11.70
CA MET A 8 23.29 41.20 12.00
C MET A 8 23.46 40.32 10.76
N LEU A 9 24.31 39.29 10.85
CA LEU A 9 24.47 38.30 9.78
C LEU A 9 23.25 37.39 9.83
N GLY A 10 22.30 37.61 8.92
CA GLY A 10 21.10 36.79 8.78
C GLY A 10 21.46 35.38 8.32
N LEU A 11 21.25 34.40 9.20
CA LEU A 11 21.27 32.99 8.85
C LEU A 11 19.93 32.68 8.16
N ALA A 12 19.91 32.66 6.83
CA ALA A 12 18.78 32.18 6.06
C ALA A 12 18.67 30.66 6.23
N VAL A 13 17.83 30.21 7.16
CA VAL A 13 17.40 28.82 7.24
C VAL A 13 16.51 28.56 6.02
N LEU A 14 17.02 27.88 5.00
CA LEU A 14 16.18 27.24 3.99
C LEU A 14 15.40 26.13 4.71
N ALA A 15 14.17 26.44 5.10
CA ALA A 15 13.19 25.42 5.46
C ALA A 15 12.80 24.68 4.18
N ALA A 16 13.51 23.60 3.86
CA ALA A 16 13.02 22.62 2.90
C ALA A 16 11.79 21.95 3.52
N SER A 17 10.60 22.34 3.07
CA SER A 17 9.39 21.58 3.35
C SER A 17 9.52 20.22 2.66
N ALA A 18 9.86 19.20 3.44
CA ALA A 18 9.71 17.81 3.02
C ALA A 18 8.20 17.57 2.83
N SER A 19 7.73 17.67 1.60
CA SER A 19 6.37 17.24 1.25
C SER A 19 6.34 15.73 1.43
N ALA A 20 5.51 15.23 2.36
CA ALA A 20 5.34 13.81 2.57
C ALA A 20 4.82 13.18 1.28
N ALA A 21 5.46 12.11 0.82
CA ALA A 21 4.87 11.24 -0.20
C ALA A 21 3.52 10.74 0.35
N SER A 22 2.43 10.95 -0.40
CA SER A 22 1.10 10.50 -0.01
C SER A 22 0.62 9.49 -1.03
N ALA A 23 0.15 8.34 -0.56
CA ALA A 23 -0.65 7.44 -1.38
C ALA A 23 -2.05 8.03 -1.58
N ALA A 24 -2.68 7.75 -2.72
CA ALA A 24 -4.05 8.15 -3.02
C ALA A 24 -5.01 6.97 -2.82
N LEU A 25 -6.17 7.20 -2.20
CA LEU A 25 -7.23 6.20 -2.13
C LEU A 25 -7.81 5.98 -3.52
N ILE A 26 -7.77 4.74 -4.00
CA ILE A 26 -8.27 4.30 -5.32
C ILE A 26 -9.70 3.79 -5.19
N SER A 27 -9.94 2.90 -4.23
CA SER A 27 -11.22 2.25 -4.02
C SER A 27 -11.41 1.87 -2.56
N SER A 28 -12.66 1.86 -2.10
CA SER A 28 -13.03 1.36 -0.78
C SER A 28 -14.49 0.94 -0.73
N GLY A 29 -14.81 0.06 0.22
CA GLY A 29 -16.18 -0.35 0.42
C GLY A 29 -16.31 -1.60 1.27
N VAL A 30 -17.54 -2.09 1.36
CA VAL A 30 -17.86 -3.41 1.91
C VAL A 30 -18.23 -4.31 0.74
N ALA A 31 -17.65 -5.51 0.71
CA ALA A 31 -17.97 -6.54 -0.27
C ALA A 31 -18.43 -7.81 0.44
N ASP A 32 -19.29 -8.57 -0.23
CA ASP A 32 -19.60 -9.96 0.08
C ASP A 32 -19.26 -10.78 -1.15
N VAL A 33 -18.07 -11.37 -1.16
CA VAL A 33 -17.57 -12.13 -2.30
C VAL A 33 -18.15 -13.53 -2.24
N THR A 34 -19.10 -13.80 -3.12
CA THR A 34 -19.83 -15.08 -3.21
C THR A 34 -18.87 -16.23 -3.51
N GLY A 35 -19.07 -17.42 -2.94
CA GLY A 35 -18.38 -18.63 -3.45
C GLY A 35 -18.97 -19.05 -4.81
N THR A 36 -18.24 -19.34 -5.88
CA THR A 36 -16.80 -19.34 -6.14
C THR A 36 -16.48 -18.15 -7.07
N TRP A 37 -16.42 -16.93 -6.54
CA TRP A 37 -16.21 -15.70 -7.33
C TRP A 37 -14.94 -14.96 -6.89
N SER A 38 -14.55 -13.99 -7.69
CA SER A 38 -13.32 -13.24 -7.52
C SER A 38 -13.63 -11.77 -7.28
N PHE A 39 -12.66 -11.04 -6.75
CA PHE A 39 -12.78 -9.63 -6.47
C PHE A 39 -11.56 -8.86 -7.00
N ASP A 40 -11.85 -7.72 -7.62
CA ASP A 40 -10.90 -6.71 -8.06
C ASP A 40 -10.93 -5.58 -7.00
N PHE A 41 -9.80 -5.41 -6.31
CA PHE A 41 -9.69 -4.42 -5.23
C PHE A 41 -9.48 -3.00 -5.75
N ASP A 42 -9.08 -2.83 -7.01
CA ASP A 42 -8.89 -1.55 -7.66
C ASP A 42 -10.21 -0.95 -8.15
N THR A 43 -11.12 -1.78 -8.66
CA THR A 43 -12.45 -1.34 -9.12
C THR A 43 -13.54 -1.56 -8.08
N GLY A 44 -13.30 -2.42 -7.08
CA GLY A 44 -14.28 -2.77 -6.07
C GLY A 44 -15.39 -3.69 -6.56
N THR A 45 -15.13 -4.47 -7.60
CA THR A 45 -16.14 -5.26 -8.29
C THR A 45 -15.87 -6.76 -8.17
N GLN A 46 -16.96 -7.52 -8.01
CA GLN A 46 -16.91 -8.98 -8.09
C GLN A 46 -16.93 -9.40 -9.56
N GLY A 47 -16.08 -10.36 -9.92
CA GLY A 47 -16.03 -10.95 -11.26
C GLY A 47 -15.56 -12.40 -11.24
N ASN A 48 -15.26 -12.94 -12.41
CA ASN A 48 -14.83 -14.33 -12.60
C ASN A 48 -13.35 -14.35 -12.99
N TYR A 49 -12.47 -14.88 -12.13
CA TYR A 49 -11.02 -14.90 -12.42
C TYR A 49 -10.64 -15.62 -13.71
N ILE A 50 -11.48 -16.51 -14.25
CA ILE A 50 -11.19 -17.24 -15.50
C ILE A 50 -11.31 -16.29 -16.70
N THR A 51 -12.29 -15.39 -16.67
CA THR A 51 -12.60 -14.50 -17.81
C THR A 51 -12.10 -13.08 -17.60
N ASP A 52 -11.93 -12.67 -16.34
CA ASP A 52 -11.69 -11.29 -15.97
C ASP A 52 -10.25 -11.16 -15.42
N SER A 53 -9.36 -10.64 -16.25
CA SER A 53 -7.93 -10.54 -15.94
C SER A 53 -7.60 -9.49 -14.86
N GLY A 54 -8.53 -8.61 -14.50
CA GLY A 54 -8.36 -7.61 -13.43
C GLY A 54 -8.64 -8.14 -12.02
N GLN A 55 -9.05 -9.40 -11.89
CA GLN A 55 -9.40 -9.96 -10.59
C GLN A 55 -8.14 -10.27 -9.77
N ASP A 56 -8.07 -9.79 -8.54
CA ASP A 56 -6.87 -9.91 -7.70
C ASP A 56 -6.94 -11.09 -6.74
N ALA A 57 -8.14 -11.44 -6.27
CA ALA A 57 -8.33 -12.56 -5.37
C ALA A 57 -9.57 -13.38 -5.74
N TRP A 58 -9.41 -14.70 -5.75
CA TRP A 58 -10.48 -15.65 -5.93
C TRP A 58 -10.87 -16.27 -4.60
N TRP A 59 -12.13 -16.12 -4.22
CA TRP A 59 -12.72 -16.84 -3.10
C TRP A 59 -13.07 -18.26 -3.57
N GLU A 60 -12.10 -19.15 -3.44
CA GLU A 60 -12.20 -20.52 -3.91
C GLU A 60 -12.95 -21.38 -2.88
N GLN A 61 -14.18 -21.71 -3.22
CA GLN A 61 -15.00 -22.73 -2.58
C GLN A 61 -14.72 -24.10 -3.22
N ILE A 62 -13.98 -24.96 -2.52
CA ILE A 62 -13.58 -26.31 -2.97
C ILE A 62 -14.66 -27.33 -2.58
N THR A 63 -15.15 -27.24 -1.35
CA THR A 63 -16.26 -28.03 -0.81
C THR A 63 -17.15 -27.13 0.04
N SER A 64 -18.23 -27.65 0.63
CA SER A 64 -19.09 -26.87 1.53
C SER A 64 -18.38 -26.32 2.77
N THR A 65 -17.26 -26.93 3.19
CA THR A 65 -16.50 -26.58 4.41
C THR A 65 -15.03 -26.26 4.14
N THR A 66 -14.55 -26.47 2.90
CA THR A 66 -13.18 -26.21 2.49
C THR A 66 -13.13 -25.05 1.50
N ARG A 67 -12.44 -23.99 1.89
CA ARG A 67 -12.35 -22.71 1.18
C ARG A 67 -11.02 -22.02 1.43
N GLN A 68 -10.62 -21.19 0.48
CA GLN A 68 -9.42 -20.38 0.56
C GLN A 68 -9.51 -19.12 -0.29
N LEU A 69 -8.81 -18.07 0.13
CA LEU A 69 -8.62 -16.87 -0.69
C LEU A 69 -7.32 -17.03 -1.47
N VAL A 70 -7.43 -17.15 -2.79
CA VAL A 70 -6.30 -17.40 -3.70
C VAL A 70 -5.97 -16.12 -4.43
N PRO A 71 -4.72 -15.62 -4.40
CA PRO A 71 -4.33 -14.50 -5.24
C PRO A 71 -4.32 -14.92 -6.72
N THR A 72 -4.84 -14.06 -7.60
CA THR A 72 -4.96 -14.32 -9.05
C THR A 72 -4.29 -13.23 -9.88
N ASN A 73 -4.05 -13.52 -11.17
CA ASN A 73 -3.58 -12.53 -12.16
C ASN A 73 -2.30 -11.75 -11.77
N GLY A 74 -1.43 -12.36 -10.95
CA GLY A 74 -0.18 -11.74 -10.50
C GLY A 74 -0.31 -10.88 -9.24
N ALA A 75 -1.52 -10.71 -8.70
CA ALA A 75 -1.72 -10.18 -7.38
C ALA A 75 -1.05 -11.08 -6.32
N GLN A 76 -0.83 -10.53 -5.14
CA GLN A 76 -0.19 -11.22 -4.03
C GLN A 76 -0.89 -10.85 -2.73
N ILE A 77 -0.89 -11.75 -1.74
CA ILE A 77 -1.57 -11.54 -0.46
C ILE A 77 -0.66 -11.85 0.72
N VAL A 78 -1.03 -11.30 1.87
CA VAL A 78 -0.42 -11.60 3.17
C VAL A 78 -1.48 -11.53 4.27
N ASN A 79 -1.54 -12.56 5.11
CA ASN A 79 -2.38 -12.54 6.29
C ASN A 79 -1.67 -11.83 7.45
N LEU A 80 -2.30 -10.82 8.04
CA LEU A 80 -1.76 -10.05 9.16
C LEU A 80 -2.39 -10.47 10.50
N GLY A 81 -3.49 -11.23 10.46
CA GLY A 81 -4.20 -11.69 11.64
C GLY A 81 -4.88 -10.55 12.39
N ASN A 82 -4.90 -10.63 13.72
CA ASN A 82 -5.59 -9.65 14.56
C ASN A 82 -4.71 -8.40 14.80
N ILE A 83 -4.72 -7.49 13.83
CA ILE A 83 -4.12 -6.16 13.93
C ILE A 83 -5.18 -5.06 13.77
N THR A 84 -4.86 -3.84 14.18
CA THR A 84 -5.79 -2.70 14.03
C THR A 84 -5.77 -2.18 12.59
N PHE A 85 -6.86 -2.41 11.86
CA PHE A 85 -7.05 -1.93 10.48
C PHE A 85 -6.77 -0.42 10.31
N ALA A 86 -7.27 0.40 11.24
CA ALA A 86 -7.13 1.86 11.19
C ALA A 86 -5.69 2.36 11.37
N THR A 87 -4.81 1.56 11.97
CA THR A 87 -3.39 1.94 12.17
C THR A 87 -2.48 1.50 11.03
N LEU A 88 -2.98 0.69 10.10
CA LEU A 88 -2.20 0.22 8.97
C LEU A 88 -2.11 1.35 7.93
N THR A 89 -0.92 1.93 7.83
CA THR A 89 -0.60 3.04 6.93
C THR A 89 -0.13 2.54 5.57
N ASP A 90 -0.16 3.40 4.57
CA ASP A 90 0.23 3.06 3.19
C ASP A 90 1.72 2.65 3.11
N SER A 91 2.59 3.38 3.82
CA SER A 91 4.01 3.02 3.93
C SER A 91 4.21 1.67 4.62
N ALA A 92 3.36 1.32 5.61
CA ALA A 92 3.42 0.00 6.22
C ALA A 92 2.99 -1.08 5.22
N LEU A 93 1.93 -0.83 4.44
CA LEU A 93 1.45 -1.74 3.39
C LEU A 93 2.52 -2.03 2.34
N GLU A 94 3.23 -1.00 1.86
CA GLU A 94 4.31 -1.15 0.88
C GLU A 94 5.50 -1.97 1.41
N GLY A 95 5.75 -1.89 2.73
CA GLY A 95 6.84 -2.60 3.40
C GLY A 95 6.56 -4.05 3.74
N LEU A 96 5.34 -4.55 3.52
CA LEU A 96 4.98 -5.95 3.80
C LEU A 96 5.60 -6.91 2.78
N THR A 97 5.87 -8.13 3.22
CA THR A 97 6.26 -9.23 2.34
C THR A 97 5.01 -9.95 1.83
N TYR A 98 4.67 -9.72 0.57
CA TYR A 98 3.55 -10.38 -0.09
C TYR A 98 3.96 -11.70 -0.76
N GLY A 99 3.01 -12.64 -0.86
CA GLY A 99 3.23 -13.93 -1.50
C GLY A 99 2.03 -14.41 -2.28
N SER A 100 2.19 -15.56 -2.95
CA SER A 100 1.12 -16.23 -3.69
C SER A 100 0.42 -17.33 -2.89
N THR A 101 0.79 -17.52 -1.62
CA THR A 101 0.21 -18.55 -0.75
C THR A 101 -1.25 -18.22 -0.43
N PRO A 102 -2.22 -19.10 -0.72
CA PRO A 102 -3.61 -18.87 -0.37
C PRO A 102 -3.82 -18.71 1.14
N ILE A 103 -4.79 -17.88 1.54
CA ILE A 103 -5.20 -17.74 2.93
C ILE A 103 -6.36 -18.71 3.20
N VAL A 104 -6.20 -19.57 4.21
CA VAL A 104 -7.21 -20.58 4.54
C VAL A 104 -8.44 -19.92 5.18
N GLY A 105 -9.59 -20.12 4.53
CA GLY A 105 -10.91 -19.69 5.00
C GLY A 105 -11.85 -20.87 5.30
N SER A 106 -11.28 -22.07 5.47
CA SER A 106 -12.01 -23.32 5.72
C SER A 106 -12.52 -23.39 7.15
N ASP A 107 -13.57 -24.18 7.41
CA ASP A 107 -14.14 -24.34 8.76
C ASP A 107 -13.10 -24.84 9.78
N VAL A 108 -12.12 -25.64 9.31
CA VAL A 108 -10.95 -26.05 10.09
C VAL A 108 -9.73 -25.23 9.64
N GLY A 109 -9.02 -24.64 10.61
CA GLY A 109 -7.83 -23.85 10.34
C GLY A 109 -8.14 -22.47 9.75
N ASN A 110 -9.38 -21.98 9.89
CA ASN A 110 -9.77 -20.66 9.43
C ASN A 110 -8.87 -19.58 10.04
N VAL A 111 -8.25 -18.77 9.19
CA VAL A 111 -7.54 -17.56 9.62
C VAL A 111 -8.17 -16.27 9.07
N LEU A 112 -9.23 -16.39 8.25
CA LEU A 112 -10.12 -15.30 7.85
C LEU A 112 -11.28 -15.18 8.85
N THR A 113 -10.93 -14.85 10.08
CA THR A 113 -11.91 -14.70 11.18
C THR A 113 -12.28 -13.23 11.38
N PHE A 114 -13.47 -12.96 11.91
CA PHE A 114 -13.95 -11.59 12.14
C PHE A 114 -12.93 -10.73 12.90
N GLY A 115 -12.72 -9.51 12.40
CA GLY A 115 -11.75 -8.58 12.94
C GLY A 115 -10.31 -8.80 12.49
N ASN A 116 -10.01 -9.93 11.84
CA ASN A 116 -8.68 -10.15 11.27
C ASN A 116 -8.50 -9.33 9.99
N VAL A 117 -7.24 -8.97 9.76
CA VAL A 117 -6.82 -8.16 8.62
C VAL A 117 -5.88 -8.97 7.76
N PHE A 118 -6.05 -8.83 6.45
CA PHE A 118 -5.07 -9.24 5.46
C PHE A 118 -4.81 -8.07 4.51
N ALA A 119 -3.72 -8.16 3.76
CA ALA A 119 -3.38 -7.17 2.75
C ALA A 119 -3.22 -7.85 1.39
N VAL A 120 -3.52 -7.08 0.34
CA VAL A 120 -3.42 -7.48 -1.06
C VAL A 120 -2.54 -6.48 -1.77
N LYS A 121 -1.54 -6.98 -2.51
CA LYS A 121 -0.89 -6.21 -3.57
C LYS A 121 -1.60 -6.58 -4.86
N THR A 122 -2.31 -5.63 -5.45
CA THR A 122 -3.13 -5.87 -6.64
C THR A 122 -2.25 -6.13 -7.87
N SER A 123 -2.87 -6.67 -8.91
CA SER A 123 -2.22 -6.92 -10.20
C SER A 123 -1.71 -5.64 -10.87
N ASP A 124 -2.38 -4.49 -10.63
CA ASP A 124 -1.96 -3.16 -11.09
C ASP A 124 -0.88 -2.52 -10.19
N GLY A 125 -0.47 -3.19 -9.11
CA GLY A 125 0.59 -2.75 -8.22
C GLY A 125 0.15 -1.82 -7.10
N ASN A 126 -1.16 -1.73 -6.85
CA ASN A 126 -1.73 -1.00 -5.72
C ASN A 126 -1.77 -1.88 -4.47
N TYR A 127 -2.08 -1.27 -3.32
CA TYR A 127 -2.06 -1.95 -2.03
C TYR A 127 -3.41 -1.79 -1.33
N ALA A 128 -4.09 -2.91 -1.11
CA ALA A 128 -5.32 -2.96 -0.33
C ALA A 128 -5.07 -3.51 1.06
N LYS A 129 -5.71 -2.89 2.06
CA LYS A 129 -5.93 -3.48 3.38
C LYS A 129 -7.37 -3.92 3.50
N VAL A 130 -7.59 -5.08 4.11
CA VAL A 130 -8.89 -5.74 4.13
C VAL A 130 -9.20 -6.25 5.54
N LEU A 131 -10.35 -5.87 6.07
CA LEU A 131 -10.88 -6.29 7.37
C LEU A 131 -12.02 -7.28 7.17
N VAL A 132 -11.88 -8.50 7.69
CA VAL A 132 -12.99 -9.47 7.71
C VAL A 132 -14.10 -8.93 8.61
N SER A 133 -15.26 -8.63 8.03
CA SER A 133 -16.29 -7.79 8.64
C SER A 133 -17.54 -8.53 9.09
N ALA A 134 -17.58 -9.86 8.94
CA ALA A 134 -18.63 -10.72 9.51
C ALA A 134 -18.06 -11.89 10.32
N PRO A 135 -18.73 -12.34 11.41
CA PRO A 135 -18.35 -13.51 12.21
C PRO A 135 -18.72 -14.85 11.57
N PHE A 136 -19.33 -14.82 10.39
CA PHE A 136 -19.74 -15.99 9.62
C PHE A 136 -19.50 -15.73 8.15
N PHE A 137 -19.42 -16.80 7.37
CA PHE A 137 -19.55 -16.73 5.92
C PHE A 137 -21.03 -16.66 5.53
N ASP A 138 -21.37 -15.93 4.47
CA ASP A 138 -22.76 -15.79 4.03
C ASP A 138 -23.23 -17.08 3.35
N ALA A 139 -23.94 -17.93 4.10
CA ALA A 139 -24.49 -19.17 3.59
C ALA A 139 -25.50 -18.98 2.44
N THR A 140 -26.09 -17.80 2.28
CA THR A 140 -27.00 -17.47 1.16
C THR A 140 -26.22 -17.17 -0.12
N ASN A 141 -24.99 -16.69 0.00
CA ASN A 141 -24.08 -16.39 -1.11
C ASN A 141 -22.97 -17.46 -1.22
N ASN A 142 -23.37 -18.73 -1.10
CA ASN A 142 -22.48 -19.89 -1.17
C ASN A 142 -21.26 -19.77 -0.23
N ASN A 143 -21.54 -19.38 1.01
CA ASN A 143 -20.54 -19.04 2.03
C ASN A 143 -19.63 -17.89 1.59
N GLY A 144 -20.26 -16.77 1.24
CA GLY A 144 -19.56 -15.57 0.82
C GLY A 144 -18.64 -15.01 1.90
N LEU A 145 -17.51 -14.46 1.48
CA LEU A 145 -16.56 -13.78 2.36
C LEU A 145 -16.92 -12.29 2.42
N ILE A 146 -17.36 -11.85 3.60
CA ILE A 146 -17.74 -10.45 3.84
C ILE A 146 -16.55 -9.68 4.44
N PHE A 147 -16.17 -8.58 3.81
CA PHE A 147 -15.09 -7.72 4.27
C PHE A 147 -15.30 -6.24 3.96
N TYR A 148 -14.62 -5.39 4.72
CA TYR A 148 -14.36 -3.99 4.39
C TYR A 148 -12.95 -3.84 3.83
N TYR A 149 -12.74 -2.99 2.83
CA TYR A 149 -11.42 -2.76 2.24
C TYR A 149 -11.16 -1.29 1.89
N GLU A 150 -9.88 -0.94 1.85
CA GLU A 150 -9.35 0.33 1.34
C GLU A 150 -8.12 0.03 0.48
N THR A 151 -8.12 0.48 -0.78
CA THR A 151 -7.05 0.28 -1.76
C THR A 151 -6.38 1.61 -2.07
N TYR A 152 -5.04 1.61 -2.05
CA TYR A 152 -4.22 2.80 -2.22
C TYR A 152 -3.20 2.63 -3.34
N SER A 153 -2.93 3.71 -4.07
CA SER A 153 -1.79 3.76 -4.98
C SER A 153 -0.47 3.68 -4.21
N PRO A 154 0.63 3.22 -4.81
CA PRO A 154 1.95 3.40 -4.22
C PRO A 154 2.23 4.88 -3.92
N ALA A 155 2.93 5.15 -2.84
CA ALA A 155 3.36 6.49 -2.48
C ALA A 155 4.37 7.00 -3.51
N VAL A 156 4.01 8.06 -4.23
CA VAL A 156 4.92 8.69 -5.21
C VAL A 156 5.79 9.72 -4.47
N PRO A 157 7.14 9.61 -4.52
CA PRO A 157 8.00 10.68 -4.06
C PRO A 157 7.83 11.88 -4.98
N GLU A 158 7.36 13.01 -4.45
CA GLU A 158 7.19 14.25 -5.21
C GLU A 158 8.50 14.62 -5.95
N PRO A 159 8.45 15.10 -7.20
CA PRO A 159 9.64 15.39 -8.03
C PRO A 159 10.62 16.39 -7.39
N GLY A 160 10.18 17.17 -6.40
CA GLY A 160 11.06 18.02 -5.59
C GLY A 160 12.11 17.24 -4.77
N SER A 161 11.79 16.03 -4.30
CA SER A 161 12.69 15.21 -3.48
C SER A 161 13.82 14.61 -4.31
N VAL A 162 13.53 14.15 -5.54
CA VAL A 162 14.53 13.60 -6.47
C VAL A 162 15.43 14.70 -7.03
N ALA A 163 14.86 15.85 -7.39
CA ALA A 163 15.61 17.00 -7.89
C ALA A 163 16.57 17.59 -6.85
N MET A 164 16.18 17.63 -5.56
CA MET A 164 17.03 18.16 -4.49
C MET A 164 18.17 17.21 -4.09
N VAL A 165 17.96 15.88 -4.14
CA VAL A 165 19.05 14.90 -3.94
C VAL A 165 20.09 15.03 -5.07
N LEU A 166 19.65 15.15 -6.32
CA LEU A 166 20.56 15.36 -7.46
C LEU A 166 21.26 16.73 -7.40
N ALA A 167 20.56 17.78 -7.01
CA ALA A 167 21.15 19.12 -6.86
C ALA A 167 22.16 19.19 -5.70
N GLY A 168 21.89 18.52 -4.57
CA GLY A 168 22.77 18.49 -3.40
C GLY A 168 24.11 17.80 -3.68
N VAL A 169 24.10 16.69 -4.44
CA VAL A 169 25.33 15.99 -4.85
C VAL A 169 26.15 16.81 -5.85
N GLY A 170 25.50 17.56 -6.75
CA GLY A 170 26.17 18.42 -7.73
C GLY A 170 26.92 19.63 -7.14
N VAL A 171 26.38 20.24 -6.07
CA VAL A 171 27.00 21.42 -5.44
C VAL A 171 28.24 21.05 -4.62
N ALA A 172 28.27 19.88 -3.98
CA ALA A 172 29.44 19.41 -3.23
C ALA A 172 30.67 19.14 -4.13
N ALA A 173 30.45 18.70 -5.38
CA ALA A 173 31.53 18.45 -6.33
C ALA A 173 32.13 19.74 -6.94
N CYS A 174 31.35 20.83 -7.05
CA CYS A 174 31.81 22.08 -7.65
C CYS A 174 32.61 22.99 -6.69
N GLY A 175 32.52 22.77 -5.37
CA GLY A 175 33.25 23.55 -4.37
C GLY A 175 34.73 23.17 -4.18
N ALA A 176 35.16 22.00 -4.63
CA ALA A 176 36.47 21.43 -4.27
C ALA A 176 37.61 21.68 -5.28
N ARG A 177 37.39 22.40 -6.39
CA ARG A 177 38.44 22.68 -7.39
C ARG A 177 38.60 24.17 -7.67
N ARG A 178 39.19 24.92 -6.75
CA ARG A 178 39.97 26.14 -7.11
C ARG A 178 40.83 26.62 -5.93
N ARG A 179 42.12 26.27 -6.00
CA ARG A 179 43.34 26.96 -5.51
C ARG A 179 44.43 25.88 -5.49
N LYS A 180 45.55 25.96 -6.22
CA LYS A 180 46.40 27.11 -6.48
C LYS A 180 47.13 26.95 -7.83
N HIS A 181 47.15 28.00 -8.63
CA HIS A 181 48.24 28.25 -9.57
C HIS A 181 48.47 29.75 -9.59
N LEU A 182 49.65 30.19 -9.16
CA LEU A 182 50.16 31.53 -9.43
C LEU A 182 51.61 31.38 -9.92
N PRO A 183 52.06 32.24 -10.85
CA PRO A 183 53.10 31.91 -11.80
C PRO A 183 54.45 32.59 -11.52
N ILE A 184 55.46 32.02 -12.20
CA ILE A 184 56.86 32.42 -12.45
C ILE A 184 57.80 32.38 -11.24
#